data_AF-A0A933WIK3-F1
#
_entry.id   AF-A0A933WIK3-F1
#
_cell.length_a   1.000
_cell.length_b   1.000
_cell.length_c   1.000
_cell.angle_alpha   90.00
_cell.angle_beta   90.00
_cell.angle_gamma   90.00
#
_symmetry.space_group_name_H-M   'P 1'
#
loop_
_entity.id
_entity.type
_entity.pdbx_description
1 polymer ?
#
loop_
_entity_poly.entity_id
_entity_poly.type
_entity_poly.pdbx_seq_one_letter_code
_entity_poly.pdbx_strand_id
1 'polypeptide(L)'
;MKKQKTTTDLSAKHFSRYGEFLVSFELSKHGWNVYNPVYDEYIDLLVHKHVCKDCGENWNLTPALTCKKCGKDFSKTQKNKIIAKKICAMCKHEMVGNKTRCTKCKSTELLNRPTCDKCGSEIEMIEHACKCGSKNYVTKFRSIQVKSSRIEHKDGRSKNTYAIDMKPRDLIKDKSHFYIWCLIDDEDKPHFLVISVQDFIDTMGDSLKGISFFKDQDRQHFSAKDFGKWGKFLSKFDKLE
;
A
#
# COMPACT_ATOMS: atom_id res chain seq x y z
N MET A 1 -27.91 24.45 11.66
CA MET A 1 -26.62 23.76 11.43
C MET A 1 -26.90 22.37 10.88
N LYS A 2 -26.27 21.96 9.78
CA LYS A 2 -26.39 20.58 9.29
C LYS A 2 -25.65 19.68 10.28
N LYS A 3 -26.33 18.66 10.81
CA LYS A 3 -25.71 17.63 11.66
C LYS A 3 -24.56 16.99 10.87
N GLN A 4 -23.37 16.96 11.45
CA GLN A 4 -22.22 16.31 10.83
C GLN A 4 -22.52 14.82 10.71
N LYS A 5 -22.39 14.27 9.51
CA LYS A 5 -22.61 12.84 9.27
C LYS A 5 -21.44 12.05 9.85
N THR A 6 -21.75 10.94 10.49
CA THR A 6 -20.81 10.03 11.17
C THR A 6 -20.82 8.65 10.51
N THR A 7 -19.92 7.74 10.89
CA THR A 7 -19.96 6.36 10.37
C THR A 7 -21.22 5.59 10.78
N THR A 8 -21.93 6.07 11.82
CA THR A 8 -23.22 5.50 12.24
C THR A 8 -24.34 5.70 11.21
N ASP A 9 -24.24 6.75 10.39
CA ASP A 9 -25.21 7.07 9.33
C ASP A 9 -25.01 6.21 8.07
N LEU A 10 -23.93 5.43 7.99
CA LEU A 10 -23.64 4.53 6.87
C LEU A 10 -24.45 3.24 6.98
N SER A 11 -24.99 2.78 5.84
CA SER A 11 -25.50 1.42 5.71
C SER A 11 -24.38 0.40 5.93
N ALA A 12 -24.72 -0.83 6.32
CA ALA A 12 -23.73 -1.88 6.57
C ALA A 12 -22.77 -2.10 5.38
N LYS A 13 -23.29 -2.07 4.15
CA LYS A 13 -22.49 -2.19 2.93
C LYS A 13 -21.51 -1.04 2.74
N HIS A 14 -21.96 0.21 2.94
CA HIS A 14 -21.08 1.37 2.81
C HIS A 14 -20.05 1.44 3.95
N PHE A 15 -20.43 1.01 5.15
CA PHE A 15 -19.53 0.93 6.30
C PHE A 15 -18.42 -0.11 6.09
N SER A 16 -18.75 -1.30 5.57
CA SER A 16 -17.74 -2.32 5.22
C SER A 16 -16.69 -1.74 4.28
N ARG A 17 -17.15 -1.16 3.16
CA ARG A 17 -16.28 -0.56 2.15
C ARG A 17 -15.48 0.63 2.68
N TYR A 18 -16.06 1.42 3.59
CA TYR A 18 -15.35 2.50 4.25
C TYR A 18 -14.15 1.98 5.05
N GLY A 19 -14.31 0.89 5.81
CA GLY A 19 -13.19 0.29 6.53
C GLY A 19 -12.13 -0.31 5.60
N GLU A 20 -12.51 -0.93 4.48
CA GLU A 20 -11.55 -1.36 3.44
C GLU A 20 -10.72 -0.18 2.90
N PHE A 21 -11.35 0.97 2.68
CA PHE A 21 -10.64 2.19 2.27
C PHE A 21 -9.68 2.69 3.37
N LEU A 22 -10.10 2.70 4.64
CA LEU A 22 -9.22 3.11 5.72
C LEU A 22 -7.99 2.19 5.85
N VAL A 23 -8.20 0.88 5.74
CA VAL A 23 -7.11 -0.09 5.75
C VAL A 23 -6.17 0.10 4.56
N SER A 24 -6.68 0.35 3.35
CA SER A 24 -5.84 0.60 2.18
C SER A 24 -5.00 1.87 2.31
N PHE A 25 -5.56 2.94 2.89
CA PHE A 25 -4.79 4.15 3.20
C PHE A 25 -3.69 3.87 4.23
N GLU A 26 -4.00 3.12 5.30
CA GLU A 26 -3.01 2.81 6.34
C GLU A 26 -1.86 1.96 5.77
N LEU A 27 -2.18 0.90 5.03
CA LEU A 27 -1.19 0.07 4.32
C LEU A 27 -0.29 0.90 3.39
N SER A 28 -0.87 1.86 2.67
CA SER A 28 -0.11 2.75 1.79
C SER A 28 0.88 3.64 2.56
N LYS A 29 0.53 4.12 3.76
CA LYS A 29 1.46 4.84 4.65
C LYS A 29 2.64 3.98 5.06
N HIS A 30 2.42 2.67 5.21
CA HIS A 30 3.46 1.67 5.49
C HIS A 30 4.25 1.22 4.23
N GLY A 31 4.02 1.87 3.09
CA GLY A 31 4.76 1.64 1.84
C GLY A 31 4.30 0.44 1.03
N TRP A 32 3.12 -0.10 1.30
CA TRP A 32 2.51 -1.15 0.50
C TRP A 32 1.78 -0.57 -0.71
N ASN A 33 1.95 -1.21 -1.87
CA ASN A 33 1.10 -0.99 -3.03
C ASN A 33 -0.17 -1.81 -2.84
N VAL A 34 -1.33 -1.17 -2.86
CA VAL A 34 -2.63 -1.79 -2.54
C VAL A 34 -3.51 -1.92 -3.78
N TYR A 35 -4.10 -3.09 -3.95
CA TYR A 35 -4.96 -3.46 -5.06
C TYR A 35 -6.25 -4.09 -4.53
N ASN A 36 -7.37 -3.78 -5.19
CA ASN A 36 -8.64 -4.44 -4.93
C ASN A 36 -8.82 -5.54 -6.00
N PRO A 37 -8.96 -6.82 -5.61
CA PRO A 37 -9.28 -7.87 -6.56
C PRO A 37 -10.68 -7.63 -7.15
N VAL A 38 -10.86 -7.94 -8.44
CA VAL A 38 -12.12 -7.67 -9.16
C VAL A 38 -13.22 -8.68 -8.80
N TYR A 39 -12.84 -9.94 -8.57
CA TYR A 39 -13.75 -11.04 -8.25
C TYR A 39 -13.09 -11.98 -7.23
N ASP A 40 -13.27 -11.69 -5.94
CA ASP A 40 -12.90 -12.59 -4.85
C ASP A 40 -13.87 -12.38 -3.67
N GLU A 41 -14.31 -13.47 -3.05
CA GLU A 41 -15.26 -13.43 -1.92
C GLU A 41 -14.56 -13.38 -0.55
N TYR A 42 -13.27 -13.66 -0.49
CA TYR A 42 -12.50 -13.85 0.74
C TYR A 42 -11.30 -12.92 0.87
N ILE A 43 -10.75 -12.45 -0.25
CA ILE A 43 -9.66 -11.48 -0.32
C ILE A 43 -10.24 -10.11 -0.64
N ASP A 44 -10.17 -9.19 0.32
CA ASP A 44 -10.63 -7.82 0.12
C ASP A 44 -9.52 -6.95 -0.50
N LEU A 45 -8.25 -7.21 -0.16
CA LEU A 45 -7.10 -6.48 -0.68
C LEU A 45 -5.96 -7.44 -1.04
N LEU A 46 -5.29 -7.16 -2.15
CA LEU A 46 -3.98 -7.71 -2.49
C LEU A 46 -2.95 -6.60 -2.32
N VAL A 47 -1.87 -6.88 -1.60
CA VAL A 47 -0.80 -5.91 -1.40
C VAL A 47 0.55 -6.48 -1.73
N HIS A 48 1.44 -5.62 -2.22
CA HIS A 48 2.85 -5.96 -2.31
C HIS A 48 3.76 -4.81 -1.90
N LYS A 49 4.96 -5.17 -1.47
CA LYS A 49 6.01 -4.24 -1.10
C LYS A 49 7.35 -4.81 -1.54
N HIS A 50 8.20 -3.96 -2.11
CA HIS A 50 9.57 -4.33 -2.42
C HIS A 50 10.44 -3.97 -1.22
N VAL A 51 11.26 -4.89 -0.74
CA VAL A 51 12.16 -4.65 0.39
C VAL A 51 13.56 -5.08 0.02
N CYS A 52 14.55 -4.36 0.55
CA CYS A 52 15.94 -4.76 0.43
C CYS A 52 16.15 -6.12 1.08
N LYS A 53 16.81 -7.04 0.36
CA LYS A 53 17.11 -8.37 0.90
C LYS A 53 18.06 -8.32 2.10
N ASP A 54 18.93 -7.31 2.14
CA ASP A 54 20.03 -7.24 3.10
C ASP A 54 19.69 -6.45 4.37
N CYS A 55 18.94 -5.34 4.26
CA CYS A 55 18.56 -4.52 5.43
C CYS A 55 17.05 -4.45 5.71
N GLY A 56 16.19 -5.04 4.86
CA GLY A 56 14.74 -5.03 5.05
C GLY A 56 14.03 -3.70 4.75
N GLU A 57 14.77 -2.61 4.51
CA GLU A 57 14.16 -1.32 4.20
C GLU A 57 13.34 -1.35 2.91
N ASN A 58 12.33 -0.48 2.82
CA ASN A 58 11.49 -0.33 1.63
C ASN A 58 12.35 0.04 0.39
N TRP A 59 12.10 -0.66 -0.71
CA TRP A 59 12.82 -0.49 -1.95
C TRP A 59 12.00 0.31 -2.96
N ASN A 60 12.50 1.48 -3.36
CA ASN A 60 11.85 2.27 -4.40
C ASN A 60 12.30 1.77 -5.79
N LEU A 61 11.38 1.15 -6.53
CA LEU A 61 11.65 0.72 -7.91
C LEU A 61 11.56 1.84 -8.95
N THR A 62 11.04 3.01 -8.60
CA THR A 62 10.84 4.09 -9.58
C THR A 62 12.18 4.74 -9.89
N PRO A 63 12.79 4.58 -11.08
CA PRO A 63 14.10 5.16 -11.36
C PRO A 63 14.04 6.69 -11.25
N ALA A 64 15.03 7.28 -10.58
CA ALA A 64 15.18 8.73 -10.50
C ALA A 64 15.92 9.25 -11.72
N LEU A 65 15.48 10.40 -12.24
CA LEU A 65 16.18 11.11 -13.30
C LEU A 65 16.90 12.29 -12.66
N THR A 66 18.23 12.25 -12.63
CA THR A 66 19.02 13.26 -11.91
C THR A 66 20.01 13.93 -12.84
N CYS A 67 20.27 15.21 -12.61
CA CYS A 67 21.36 15.90 -13.30
C CYS A 67 22.72 15.49 -12.72
N LYS A 68 23.63 15.00 -13.58
CA LYS A 68 25.00 14.61 -13.20
C LYS A 68 25.81 15.68 -12.46
N LYS A 69 25.55 16.96 -12.75
CA LYS A 69 26.33 18.09 -12.21
C LYS A 69 25.72 18.72 -10.97
N CYS A 70 24.43 19.06 -11.01
CA CYS A 70 23.79 19.82 -9.93
C CYS A 70 22.91 18.98 -9.01
N GLY A 71 22.79 17.67 -9.24
CA GLY A 71 22.00 16.75 -8.42
C GLY A 71 20.49 17.01 -8.46
N LYS A 72 20.01 17.90 -9.33
CA LYS A 72 18.58 18.18 -9.49
C LYS A 72 17.86 16.91 -9.94
N ASP A 73 16.88 16.48 -9.15
CA ASP A 73 15.95 15.41 -9.50
C ASP A 73 14.82 15.94 -10.41
N PHE A 74 14.35 15.09 -11.32
CA PHE A 74 13.29 15.35 -12.26
C PHE A 74 12.14 14.39 -12.00
N SER A 75 11.24 14.80 -11.11
CA SER A 75 10.00 14.06 -10.83
C SER A 75 9.10 13.95 -12.07
N LYS A 76 8.03 13.13 -12.00
CA LYS A 76 7.07 12.96 -13.10
C LYS A 76 6.55 14.29 -13.66
N THR A 77 6.28 15.27 -12.79
CA THR A 77 5.76 16.59 -13.18
C THR A 77 6.83 17.54 -13.71
N GLN A 78 8.11 17.24 -13.49
CA GLN A 78 9.24 18.05 -13.92
C GLN A 78 9.91 17.53 -15.21
N LYS A 79 9.45 16.38 -15.74
CA LYS A 79 9.97 15.81 -16.99
C LYS A 79 9.86 16.77 -18.18
N ASN A 80 8.86 17.65 -18.19
CA ASN A 80 8.72 18.70 -19.21
C ASN A 80 9.83 19.77 -19.17
N LYS A 81 10.55 19.89 -18.07
CA LYS A 81 11.71 20.79 -17.93
C LYS A 81 13.01 20.17 -18.47
N ILE A 82 12.99 18.90 -18.88
CA ILE A 82 14.16 18.25 -19.47
C ILE A 82 14.35 18.78 -20.90
N ILE A 83 15.52 19.33 -21.19
CA ILE A 83 15.85 19.80 -22.54
C ILE A 83 16.31 18.59 -23.35
N ALA A 84 15.45 18.13 -24.26
CA ALA A 84 15.76 17.05 -25.19
C ALA A 84 16.75 17.56 -26.26
N LYS A 85 18.06 17.43 -26.00
CA LYS A 85 19.10 17.65 -27.01
C LYS A 85 19.37 16.37 -27.79
N LYS A 86 19.69 16.53 -29.07
CA LYS A 86 20.22 15.48 -29.93
C LYS A 86 21.54 15.95 -30.54
N ILE A 87 22.49 15.03 -30.66
CA ILE A 87 23.79 15.29 -31.29
C ILE A 87 23.89 14.40 -32.53
N CYS A 88 24.16 14.99 -33.70
CA CYS A 88 24.40 14.21 -34.90
C CYS A 88 25.71 13.41 -34.77
N ALA A 89 25.66 12.09 -34.96
CA ALA A 89 26.84 11.24 -34.85
C ALA A 89 27.91 11.60 -35.90
N MET A 90 27.47 11.98 -37.11
CA MET A 90 28.32 12.29 -38.26
C MET A 90 28.99 13.66 -38.16
N CYS A 91 28.21 14.73 -37.99
CA CYS A 91 28.72 16.10 -38.06
C CYS A 91 28.80 16.82 -36.71
N LYS A 92 28.50 16.13 -35.61
CA LYS A 92 28.50 16.62 -34.22
C LYS A 92 27.62 17.84 -33.95
N HIS A 93 26.76 18.22 -34.89
CA HIS A 93 25.84 19.35 -34.73
C HIS A 93 24.78 19.04 -33.67
N GLU A 94 24.61 19.96 -32.71
CA GLU A 94 23.59 19.89 -31.66
C GLU A 94 22.25 20.43 -32.17
N MET A 95 21.16 19.78 -31.76
CA MET A 95 19.79 20.18 -32.07
C MET A 95 18.91 20.00 -30.85
N VAL A 96 17.86 20.83 -30.72
CA VAL A 96 16.88 20.73 -29.64
C VAL A 96 15.54 20.22 -30.19
N GLY A 97 14.89 19.35 -29.41
CA GLY A 97 13.56 18.83 -29.68
C GLY A 97 13.57 17.52 -30.46
N ASN A 98 12.39 17.12 -30.95
CA ASN A 98 12.18 15.80 -31.54
C ASN A 98 12.51 15.77 -33.05
N LYS A 99 13.75 16.12 -33.41
CA LYS A 99 14.21 16.02 -34.80
C LYS A 99 14.53 14.58 -35.17
N THR A 100 14.15 14.15 -36.37
CA THR A 100 14.41 12.81 -36.92
C THR A 100 15.61 12.79 -37.87
N ARG A 101 16.07 13.95 -38.35
CA ARG A 101 17.24 14.12 -39.21
C ARG A 101 18.07 15.31 -38.77
N CYS A 102 19.37 15.25 -39.02
CA CYS A 102 20.28 16.36 -38.78
C CYS A 102 19.91 17.56 -39.66
N THR A 103 19.75 18.75 -39.08
CA THR A 103 19.47 20.00 -39.81
C THR A 103 20.61 20.37 -40.77
N LYS A 104 21.86 20.09 -40.37
CA LYS A 104 23.08 20.38 -41.13
C LYS A 104 23.39 19.34 -42.23
N CYS A 105 23.60 18.07 -41.89
CA CYS A 105 24.06 17.04 -42.84
C CYS A 105 22.97 16.04 -43.28
N LYS A 106 21.72 16.23 -42.85
CA LYS A 106 20.56 15.36 -43.16
C LYS A 106 20.66 13.89 -42.70
N SER A 107 21.77 13.47 -42.08
CA SER A 107 21.92 12.14 -41.46
C SER A 107 20.82 11.85 -40.45
N THR A 108 20.40 10.58 -40.39
CA THR A 108 19.44 10.02 -39.42
C THR A 108 20.11 9.53 -38.14
N GLU A 109 21.44 9.47 -38.09
CA GLU A 109 22.20 9.01 -36.93
C GLU A 109 22.29 10.12 -35.88
N LEU A 110 21.31 10.14 -34.97
CA LEU A 110 21.18 11.11 -33.90
C LEU A 110 21.28 10.43 -32.54
N LEU A 111 22.17 10.93 -31.69
CA LEU A 111 22.32 10.50 -30.30
C LEU A 111 21.46 11.38 -29.39
N ASN A 112 20.63 10.78 -28.56
CA ASN A 112 19.83 11.50 -27.57
C ASN A 112 20.68 11.85 -26.35
N ARG A 113 20.69 13.12 -25.96
CA ARG A 113 21.43 13.61 -24.80
C ARG A 113 20.56 14.57 -23.99
N PRO A 114 19.63 14.07 -23.17
CA PRO A 114 18.78 14.94 -22.36
C PRO A 114 19.63 15.77 -21.40
N THR A 115 19.30 17.06 -21.25
CA THR A 115 20.07 18.01 -20.43
C THR A 115 19.20 18.75 -19.44
N CYS A 116 19.83 19.16 -18.33
CA CYS A 116 19.22 19.89 -17.25
C CYS A 116 18.94 21.35 -17.65
N ASP A 117 17.71 21.81 -17.42
CA ASP A 117 17.30 23.22 -17.57
C ASP A 117 18.13 24.21 -16.74
N LYS A 118 18.61 23.79 -15.56
CA LYS A 118 19.34 24.69 -14.65
C LYS A 118 20.81 24.88 -15.04
N CYS A 119 21.49 23.82 -15.46
CA CYS A 119 22.95 23.85 -15.63
C CYS A 119 23.46 23.29 -16.96
N GLY A 120 22.57 22.85 -17.86
CA GLY A 120 22.91 22.32 -19.17
C GLY A 120 23.64 20.97 -19.18
N SER A 121 23.94 20.40 -18.01
CA SER A 121 24.60 19.09 -17.89
C SER A 121 23.64 17.96 -18.23
N GLU A 122 24.22 16.82 -18.62
CA GLU A 122 23.50 15.59 -18.94
C GLU A 122 22.70 15.06 -17.75
N ILE A 123 21.52 14.54 -18.05
CA ILE A 123 20.65 13.84 -17.10
C ILE A 123 20.92 12.34 -17.23
N GLU A 124 21.03 11.67 -16.10
CA GLU A 124 21.13 10.22 -16.03
C GLU A 124 19.92 9.63 -15.31
N MET A 125 19.71 8.35 -15.56
CA MET A 125 18.78 7.54 -14.80
C MET A 125 19.58 6.80 -13.75
N ILE A 126 19.32 7.08 -12.47
CA ILE A 126 19.91 6.34 -11.37
C ILE A 126 19.06 5.10 -11.13
N GLU A 127 19.64 3.93 -11.37
CA GLU A 127 19.09 2.67 -10.87
C GLU A 127 19.20 2.69 -9.34
N HIS A 128 18.08 2.61 -8.65
CA HIS A 128 18.06 2.69 -7.20
C HIS A 128 18.79 1.49 -6.59
N ALA A 129 19.86 1.79 -5.84
CA ALA A 129 20.35 0.92 -4.79
C ALA A 129 19.62 1.27 -3.48
N CYS A 130 19.49 0.30 -2.58
CA CYS A 130 19.08 0.60 -1.22
C CYS A 130 20.09 1.55 -0.55
N LYS A 131 19.68 2.27 0.49
CA LYS A 131 20.59 3.10 1.30
C LYS A 131 21.79 2.33 1.85
N CYS A 132 21.64 1.03 2.11
CA CYS A 132 22.72 0.16 2.53
C CYS A 132 23.70 -0.23 1.40
N GLY A 133 23.49 0.27 0.17
CA GLY A 133 24.32 -0.04 -1.00
C GLY A 133 23.92 -1.33 -1.73
N SER A 134 22.98 -2.11 -1.20
CA SER A 134 22.47 -3.30 -1.86
C SER A 134 21.84 -2.97 -3.21
N LYS A 135 21.96 -3.90 -4.17
CA LYS A 135 21.25 -3.91 -5.46
C LYS A 135 20.17 -5.00 -5.55
N ASN A 136 19.97 -5.74 -4.45
CA ASN A 136 19.05 -6.87 -4.39
C ASN A 136 17.81 -6.52 -3.57
N TYR A 137 16.64 -6.76 -4.16
CA TYR A 137 15.36 -6.66 -3.46
C TYR A 137 14.57 -7.96 -3.58
N VAL A 138 13.62 -8.13 -2.68
CA VAL A 138 12.59 -9.17 -2.74
C VAL A 138 11.22 -8.51 -2.72
N THR A 139 10.28 -9.07 -3.47
CA THR A 139 8.88 -8.63 -3.44
C THR A 139 8.12 -9.50 -2.46
N LYS A 140 7.50 -8.86 -1.46
CA LYS A 140 6.58 -9.51 -0.53
C LYS A 140 5.17 -9.29 -1.03
N PHE A 141 4.39 -10.37 -1.11
CA PHE A 141 2.96 -10.33 -1.43
C PHE A 141 2.16 -10.75 -0.20
N ARG A 142 1.04 -10.07 0.04
CA ARG A 142 0.05 -10.46 1.06
C ARG A 142 -1.34 -10.38 0.49
N SER A 143 -2.17 -11.35 0.86
CA SER A 143 -3.62 -11.25 0.73
C SER A 143 -4.18 -10.80 2.07
N ILE A 144 -5.18 -9.92 2.03
CA ILE A 144 -5.76 -9.33 3.24
C ILE A 144 -7.28 -9.49 3.18
N GLN A 145 -7.84 -10.03 4.24
CA GLN A 145 -9.27 -9.95 4.52
C GLN A 145 -9.52 -8.86 5.55
N VAL A 146 -10.40 -7.92 5.20
CA VAL A 146 -10.77 -6.79 6.04
C VAL A 146 -12.11 -7.06 6.70
N LYS A 147 -12.20 -6.79 8.00
CA LYS A 147 -13.49 -6.76 8.72
C LYS A 147 -13.65 -5.45 9.45
N SER A 148 -14.80 -4.81 9.26
CA SER A 148 -15.09 -3.52 9.86
C SER A 148 -16.10 -3.71 10.99
N SER A 149 -15.84 -3.11 12.14
CA SER A 149 -16.79 -3.08 13.26
C SER A 149 -16.86 -1.67 13.84
N ARG A 150 -18.02 -1.33 14.39
CA ARG A 150 -18.26 -0.11 15.15
C ARG A 150 -18.83 -0.49 16.50
N ILE A 151 -18.67 0.37 17.49
CA ILE A 151 -19.17 0.09 18.83
C ILE A 151 -20.69 -0.13 18.80
N GLU A 152 -21.12 -1.26 19.36
CA GLU A 152 -22.55 -1.58 19.42
C GLU A 152 -23.27 -0.65 20.40
N HIS A 153 -24.46 -0.20 20.01
CA HIS A 153 -25.36 0.57 20.85
C HIS A 153 -26.62 -0.24 21.13
N LYS A 154 -27.13 -0.15 22.36
CA LYS A 154 -28.45 -0.68 22.74
C LYS A 154 -29.19 0.39 23.53
N ASP A 155 -30.42 0.68 23.11
CA ASP A 155 -31.29 1.69 23.74
C ASP A 155 -30.61 3.07 23.90
N GLY A 156 -29.80 3.46 22.90
CA GLY A 156 -29.04 4.73 22.90
C GLY A 156 -27.80 4.74 23.78
N ARG A 157 -27.45 3.63 24.45
CA ARG A 157 -26.24 3.50 25.27
C ARG A 157 -25.20 2.62 24.57
N SER A 158 -23.96 3.10 24.53
CA SER A 158 -22.81 2.34 24.04
C SER A 158 -22.57 1.10 24.91
N LYS A 159 -22.47 -0.08 24.29
CA LYS A 159 -22.07 -1.31 24.95
C LYS A 159 -20.56 -1.38 25.18
N ASN A 160 -19.78 -0.46 24.59
CA ASN A 160 -18.32 -0.50 24.58
C ASN A 160 -17.76 -1.84 24.09
N THR A 161 -18.41 -2.46 23.10
CA THR A 161 -17.98 -3.73 22.52
C THR A 161 -17.94 -3.66 21.01
N TYR A 162 -16.88 -4.21 20.45
CA TYR A 162 -16.83 -4.60 19.05
C TYR A 162 -17.37 -5.99 18.85
N ALA A 163 -17.79 -6.26 17.63
CA ALA A 163 -18.25 -7.56 17.21
C ALA A 163 -17.75 -7.84 15.78
N ILE A 164 -17.00 -8.92 15.61
CA ILE A 164 -16.39 -9.31 14.34
C ILE A 164 -16.86 -10.72 14.01
N ASP A 165 -17.31 -10.92 12.78
CA ASP A 165 -17.54 -12.24 12.20
C ASP A 165 -16.43 -12.52 11.19
N MET A 166 -15.63 -13.55 11.48
CA MET A 166 -14.52 -13.94 10.62
C MET A 166 -14.82 -15.31 10.00
N LYS A 167 -14.58 -15.42 8.69
CA LYS A 167 -14.78 -16.65 7.93
C LYS A 167 -13.45 -17.12 7.35
N PRO A 168 -12.57 -17.71 8.17
CA PRO A 168 -11.25 -18.14 7.74
C PRO A 168 -11.38 -19.47 6.99
N ARG A 169 -11.87 -19.45 5.74
CA ARG A 169 -12.02 -20.68 4.93
C ARG A 169 -10.68 -21.06 4.30
N ASP A 170 -10.59 -21.03 2.97
CA ASP A 170 -9.50 -21.65 2.21
C ASP A 170 -8.12 -21.03 2.49
N LEU A 171 -8.08 -19.81 3.03
CA LEU A 171 -6.87 -19.06 3.32
C LEU A 171 -6.30 -19.29 4.73
N ILE A 172 -6.96 -20.11 5.58
CA ILE A 172 -6.48 -20.40 6.95
C ILE A 172 -5.17 -21.20 6.99
N LYS A 173 -4.68 -21.67 5.85
CA LYS A 173 -3.37 -22.34 5.73
C LYS A 173 -2.32 -21.46 5.03
N ASP A 174 -2.72 -20.32 4.48
CA ASP A 174 -1.81 -19.43 3.76
C ASP A 174 -1.08 -18.50 4.73
N LYS A 175 0.24 -18.68 4.83
CA LYS A 175 1.11 -17.84 5.68
C LYS A 175 1.23 -16.40 5.16
N SER A 176 0.89 -16.16 3.89
CA SER A 176 0.88 -14.83 3.29
C SER A 176 -0.45 -14.11 3.46
N HIS A 177 -1.45 -14.78 4.04
CA HIS A 177 -2.76 -14.20 4.31
C HIS A 177 -2.81 -13.55 5.71
N PHE A 178 -3.48 -12.40 5.78
CA PHE A 178 -3.64 -11.63 7.01
C PHE A 178 -5.08 -11.15 7.17
N TYR A 179 -5.50 -11.04 8.43
CA TYR A 179 -6.74 -10.37 8.81
C TYR A 179 -6.41 -8.97 9.32
N ILE A 180 -7.11 -7.97 8.79
CA ILE A 180 -7.07 -6.61 9.35
C ILE A 180 -8.46 -6.20 9.79
N TRP A 181 -8.64 -5.98 11.10
CA TRP A 181 -9.91 -5.51 11.63
C TRP A 181 -9.86 -4.00 11.78
N CYS A 182 -10.77 -3.30 11.12
CA CYS A 182 -10.96 -1.85 11.21
C CYS A 182 -12.08 -1.56 12.22
N LEU A 183 -11.71 -1.07 13.39
CA LEU A 183 -12.59 -0.87 14.53
C LEU A 183 -12.81 0.63 14.75
N ILE A 184 -14.05 1.11 14.54
CA ILE A 184 -14.39 2.53 14.67
C ILE A 184 -14.99 2.78 16.05
N ASP A 185 -14.37 3.66 16.83
CA ASP A 185 -14.88 4.05 18.15
C ASP A 185 -16.01 5.09 18.08
N ASP A 186 -16.51 5.51 19.26
CA ASP A 186 -17.61 6.46 19.39
C ASP A 186 -17.22 7.89 18.95
N GLU A 187 -15.92 8.16 18.75
CA GLU A 187 -15.37 9.41 18.23
C GLU A 187 -15.10 9.35 16.71
N ASP A 188 -15.62 8.33 16.02
CA ASP A 188 -15.34 8.02 14.60
C ASP A 188 -13.84 7.79 14.31
N LYS A 189 -13.03 7.47 15.32
CA LYS A 189 -11.61 7.21 15.15
C LYS A 189 -11.36 5.73 14.85
N PRO A 190 -10.56 5.41 13.82
CA PRO A 190 -10.25 4.03 13.48
C PRO A 190 -9.10 3.48 14.32
N HIS A 191 -9.25 2.22 14.73
CA HIS A 191 -8.23 1.37 15.33
C HIS A 191 -8.07 0.12 14.47
N PHE A 192 -6.84 -0.37 14.31
CA PHE A 192 -6.55 -1.49 13.42
C PHE A 192 -5.96 -2.65 14.21
N LEU A 193 -6.51 -3.84 14.05
CA LEU A 193 -5.89 -5.07 14.55
C LEU A 193 -5.31 -5.83 13.36
N VAL A 194 -3.99 -6.03 13.34
CA VAL A 194 -3.28 -6.75 12.26
C VAL A 194 -2.87 -8.13 12.76
N ILE A 195 -3.47 -9.16 12.17
CA ILE A 195 -3.44 -10.53 12.69
C ILE A 195 -3.01 -11.45 11.54
N SER A 196 -1.90 -12.17 11.73
CA SER A 196 -1.55 -13.25 10.81
C SER A 196 -2.51 -14.44 10.99
N VAL A 197 -2.62 -15.29 9.97
CA VAL A 197 -3.40 -16.54 10.10
C VAL A 197 -2.96 -17.37 11.30
N GLN A 198 -1.64 -17.51 11.54
CA GLN A 198 -1.12 -18.27 12.66
C GLN A 198 -1.50 -17.62 14.01
N ASP A 199 -1.32 -16.30 14.13
CA ASP A 199 -1.72 -15.55 15.33
C ASP A 199 -3.21 -15.70 15.64
N PHE A 200 -4.04 -15.75 14.60
CA PHE A 200 -5.48 -15.97 14.74
C PHE A 200 -5.78 -17.38 15.25
N ILE A 201 -5.18 -18.42 14.65
CA ILE A 201 -5.30 -19.81 15.09
C ILE A 201 -4.87 -19.95 16.56
N ASP A 202 -3.71 -19.39 16.93
CA ASP A 202 -3.16 -19.48 18.28
C ASP A 202 -4.04 -18.75 19.31
N THR A 203 -4.62 -17.62 18.93
CA THR A 203 -5.48 -16.81 19.81
C THR A 203 -6.89 -17.38 19.96
N MET A 204 -7.36 -18.12 18.95
CA MET A 204 -8.64 -18.85 18.99
C MET A 204 -8.51 -20.19 19.70
N GLY A 205 -7.35 -20.86 19.60
CA GLY A 205 -7.11 -22.15 20.24
C GLY A 205 -8.20 -23.18 19.91
N ASP A 206 -8.70 -23.87 20.94
CA ASP A 206 -9.75 -24.88 20.77
C ASP A 206 -11.11 -24.31 20.32
N SER A 207 -11.37 -23.01 20.50
CA SER A 207 -12.61 -22.38 20.01
C SER A 207 -12.73 -22.49 18.49
N LEU A 208 -11.60 -22.54 17.78
CA LEU A 208 -11.56 -22.72 16.33
C LEU A 208 -12.22 -24.04 15.89
N LYS A 209 -12.14 -25.10 16.71
CA LYS A 209 -12.77 -26.41 16.41
C LYS A 209 -14.30 -26.35 16.46
N GLY A 210 -14.85 -25.40 17.21
CA GLY A 210 -16.29 -25.14 17.30
C GLY A 210 -16.84 -24.31 16.14
N ILE A 211 -15.97 -23.63 15.39
CA ILE A 211 -16.34 -22.88 14.19
C ILE A 211 -16.59 -23.89 13.07
N SER A 212 -17.83 -24.35 12.96
CA SER A 212 -18.25 -24.98 11.72
C SER A 212 -18.12 -23.95 10.60
N PHE A 213 -17.20 -24.14 9.66
CA PHE A 213 -17.10 -23.31 8.45
C PHE A 213 -18.42 -23.26 7.64
N PHE A 214 -19.37 -24.16 7.95
CA PHE A 214 -20.71 -24.28 7.38
C PHE A 214 -21.83 -23.63 8.21
N LYS A 215 -21.57 -23.18 9.46
CA LYS A 215 -22.56 -22.48 10.28
C LYS A 215 -22.02 -21.08 10.60
N ASP A 216 -22.77 -20.04 10.24
CA ASP A 216 -22.48 -18.61 10.49
C ASP A 216 -22.45 -18.25 11.99
N GLN A 217 -21.66 -18.94 12.80
CA GLN A 217 -21.86 -19.01 14.25
C GLN A 217 -20.69 -18.56 15.12
N ASP A 218 -19.71 -17.82 14.61
CA ASP A 218 -18.60 -17.39 15.47
C ASP A 218 -18.32 -15.88 15.42
N ARG A 219 -19.35 -15.12 15.78
CA ARG A 219 -19.23 -13.68 16.04
C ARG A 219 -18.50 -13.46 17.36
N GLN A 220 -17.27 -12.96 17.27
CA GLN A 220 -16.44 -12.64 18.42
C GLN A 220 -16.80 -11.25 18.95
N HIS A 221 -17.25 -11.19 20.21
CA HIS A 221 -17.46 -9.94 20.93
C HIS A 221 -16.28 -9.66 21.86
N PHE A 222 -15.79 -8.43 21.86
CA PHE A 222 -14.70 -8.01 22.75
C PHE A 222 -14.79 -6.53 23.10
N SER A 223 -14.16 -6.17 24.21
CA SER A 223 -14.16 -4.81 24.76
C SER A 223 -13.54 -3.81 23.79
N ALA A 224 -14.20 -2.66 23.60
CA ALA A 224 -13.67 -1.55 22.82
C ALA A 224 -12.67 -0.69 23.60
N LYS A 225 -12.53 -0.91 24.92
CA LYS A 225 -11.64 -0.12 25.78
C LYS A 225 -10.22 -0.68 25.82
N ASP A 226 -10.08 -2.00 25.92
CA ASP A 226 -8.79 -2.69 26.09
C ASP A 226 -8.51 -3.74 25.02
N PHE A 227 -9.47 -4.00 24.11
CA PHE A 227 -9.40 -5.01 23.05
C PHE A 227 -9.23 -6.45 23.56
N GLY A 228 -9.25 -6.69 24.88
CA GLY A 228 -9.01 -7.97 25.51
C GLY A 228 -7.78 -8.71 24.97
N LYS A 229 -7.94 -10.02 24.69
CA LYS A 229 -6.88 -10.86 24.12
C LYS A 229 -6.37 -10.40 22.75
N TRP A 230 -7.12 -9.55 22.05
CA TRP A 230 -6.79 -9.04 20.73
C TRP A 230 -5.92 -7.78 20.77
N GLY A 231 -5.79 -7.11 21.92
CA GLY A 231 -5.02 -5.87 22.05
C GLY A 231 -3.55 -6.01 21.67
N LYS A 232 -2.97 -7.21 21.77
CA LYS A 232 -1.60 -7.51 21.32
C LYS A 232 -1.37 -7.30 19.81
N PHE A 233 -2.43 -7.18 19.02
CA PHE A 233 -2.40 -6.97 17.57
C PHE A 233 -2.66 -5.52 17.14
N LEU A 234 -2.88 -4.62 18.11
CA LEU A 234 -3.21 -3.22 17.84
C LEU A 234 -2.08 -2.52 17.09
N SER A 235 -2.41 -2.00 15.91
CA SER A 235 -1.54 -1.26 14.99
C SER A 235 -0.26 -2.00 14.59
N LYS A 236 -0.27 -3.34 14.58
CA LYS A 236 0.88 -4.19 14.25
C LYS A 236 1.12 -4.37 12.75
N PHE A 237 1.12 -3.29 11.98
CA PHE A 237 1.37 -3.34 10.53
C PHE A 237 2.78 -3.83 10.17
N ASP A 238 3.73 -3.74 11.10
CA ASP A 238 5.07 -4.33 11.00
C ASP A 238 5.03 -5.85 10.79
N LYS A 239 4.01 -6.55 11.29
CA LYS A 239 3.85 -7.99 11.09
C LYS A 239 3.62 -8.41 9.63
N LEU A 240 3.25 -7.47 8.76
CA LEU A 240 3.08 -7.76 7.33
C LEU A 240 4.44 -7.92 6.62
N GLU A 241 5.53 -7.46 7.23
CA GLU A 241 6.88 -7.56 6.68
C GLU A 241 7.43 -8.99 6.75
#